data_AF-A0A924HV58-F1
#
_entry.id   AF-A0A924HV58-F1
#
_cell.length_a   1.000
_cell.length_b   1.000
_cell.length_c   1.000
_cell.angle_alpha   90.00
_cell.angle_beta   90.00
_cell.angle_gamma   90.00
#
_symmetry.space_group_name_H-M   'P 1'
#
loop_
_entity.id
_entity.type
_entity.pdbx_description
1 polymer ?
#
loop_
_entity_poly.entity_id
_entity_poly.type
_entity_poly.pdbx_seq_one_letter_code
_entity_poly.pdbx_strand_id
1 'polypeptide(L)'
;MSEKKIFQPFVSPQTIMKELTVKSIFLGSLFGVIFGAATVYLALKAGLTVSASIPIAVIAITLGRKFFKTTILENNIIQTTGSAGESIAAGVAFTLPGFLFLSSPDSASYFNYLTILILAIVGGMLGTLLMVPLRKA
;
A
#
# COMPACT_ATOMS: atom_id res chain seq x y z
N MET A 1 18.86 -38.18 9.22
CA MET A 1 19.21 -36.81 9.62
C MET A 1 19.12 -35.96 8.35
N SER A 2 18.04 -35.23 8.15
CA SER A 2 17.78 -34.53 6.88
C SER A 2 18.74 -33.33 6.77
N GLU A 3 19.52 -33.26 5.68
CA GLU A 3 20.39 -32.11 5.38
C GLU A 3 19.56 -30.83 5.44
N LYS A 4 19.86 -29.98 6.43
CA LYS A 4 19.20 -28.69 6.58
C LYS A 4 19.78 -27.78 5.50
N LYS A 5 19.15 -27.76 4.31
CA LYS A 5 19.52 -26.86 3.21
C LYS A 5 19.67 -25.45 3.76
N ILE A 6 20.90 -24.93 3.74
CA ILE A 6 21.20 -23.57 4.18
C ILE A 6 20.50 -22.64 3.18
N PHE A 7 19.59 -21.79 3.68
CA PHE A 7 18.89 -20.81 2.86
C PHE A 7 19.90 -19.85 2.23
N GLN A 8 20.01 -19.88 0.91
CA GLN A 8 20.80 -18.92 0.14
C GLN A 8 19.87 -17.81 -0.38
N PRO A 9 19.99 -16.57 0.12
CA PRO A 9 19.17 -15.45 -0.36
C PRO A 9 19.48 -15.10 -1.82
N PHE A 10 18.48 -14.62 -2.56
CA PHE A 10 18.65 -14.17 -3.96
C PHE A 10 19.64 -13.00 -4.09
N VAL A 11 19.70 -12.12 -3.08
CA VAL A 11 20.73 -11.08 -2.95
C VAL A 11 21.59 -11.43 -1.73
N SER A 12 22.89 -11.64 -1.95
CA SER A 12 23.81 -11.96 -0.85
C SER A 12 23.86 -10.83 0.19
N PRO A 13 23.97 -11.11 1.50
CA PRO A 13 24.14 -10.08 2.54
C PRO A 13 25.37 -9.19 2.36
N GLN A 14 26.40 -9.65 1.62
CA GLN A 14 27.59 -8.84 1.33
C GLN A 14 27.40 -7.91 0.12
N THR A 15 26.33 -8.08 -0.66
CA THR A 15 26.07 -7.27 -1.86
C THR A 15 25.44 -5.94 -1.46
N ILE A 16 26.15 -4.83 -1.71
CA ILE A 16 25.62 -3.49 -1.49
C ILE A 16 24.82 -3.08 -2.73
N MET A 17 23.50 -3.18 -2.62
CA MET A 17 22.54 -2.81 -3.67
C MET A 17 21.66 -1.66 -3.17
N LYS A 18 21.22 -0.77 -4.07
CA LYS A 18 20.28 0.28 -3.71
C LYS A 18 18.92 -0.34 -3.39
N GLU A 19 18.35 -0.03 -2.22
CA GLU A 19 17.03 -0.51 -1.78
C GLU A 19 16.04 0.66 -1.68
N LEU A 20 16.35 1.62 -0.80
CA LEU A 20 15.53 2.80 -0.57
C LEU A 20 16.11 3.99 -1.32
N THR A 21 15.44 4.40 -2.40
CA THR A 21 15.83 5.57 -3.18
C THR A 21 14.67 6.55 -3.30
N VAL A 22 14.99 7.82 -3.56
CA VAL A 22 13.97 8.85 -3.79
C VAL A 22 13.05 8.47 -4.96
N LYS A 23 13.61 7.78 -5.97
CA LYS A 23 12.84 7.28 -7.11
C LYS A 23 11.85 6.20 -6.70
N SER A 24 12.28 5.21 -5.91
CA SER A 24 11.40 4.11 -5.49
C SER A 24 10.25 4.61 -4.60
N ILE A 25 10.53 5.55 -3.71
CA ILE A 25 9.50 6.22 -2.88
C ILE A 25 8.53 7.00 -3.78
N PHE A 26 9.04 7.85 -4.67
CA PHE A 26 8.18 8.69 -5.53
C PHE A 26 7.29 7.85 -6.45
N LEU A 27 7.85 6.86 -7.14
CA LEU A 27 7.09 5.99 -8.05
C LEU A 27 6.07 5.15 -7.27
N GLY A 28 6.46 4.62 -6.11
CA GLY A 28 5.57 3.88 -5.21
C GLY A 28 4.41 4.73 -4.71
N SER A 29 4.68 5.95 -4.23
CA SER A 29 3.63 6.88 -3.79
C SER A 29 2.70 7.29 -4.93
N LEU A 30 3.24 7.56 -6.13
CA LEU A 30 2.43 7.88 -7.30
C LEU A 30 1.47 6.75 -7.67
N PHE A 31 1.98 5.52 -7.75
CA PHE A 31 1.13 4.36 -8.00
C PHE A 31 0.14 4.12 -6.86
N GLY A 32 0.55 4.30 -5.60
CA GLY A 32 -0.33 4.19 -4.44
C GLY A 32 -1.50 5.17 -4.49
N VAL A 33 -1.29 6.41 -4.93
CA VAL A 33 -2.37 7.39 -5.11
C VAL A 33 -3.31 6.99 -6.25
N ILE A 34 -2.77 6.62 -7.41
CA ILE A 34 -3.57 6.26 -8.59
C ILE A 34 -4.42 5.01 -8.32
N PHE A 35 -3.78 3.94 -7.88
CA PHE A 35 -4.46 2.68 -7.61
C PHE A 35 -5.31 2.76 -6.33
N GLY A 36 -4.89 3.53 -5.32
CA GLY A 36 -5.72 3.79 -4.14
C GLY A 36 -7.03 4.47 -4.52
N ALA A 37 -6.98 5.52 -5.34
CA ALA A 37 -8.18 6.18 -5.85
C ALA A 37 -9.06 5.24 -6.67
N ALA A 38 -8.46 4.41 -7.55
CA ALA A 38 -9.18 3.39 -8.30
C ALA A 38 -9.85 2.37 -7.38
N THR A 39 -9.17 1.91 -6.33
CA THR A 39 -9.70 0.96 -5.35
C THR A 39 -10.88 1.55 -4.58
N VAL A 40 -10.78 2.80 -4.10
CA VAL A 40 -11.93 3.47 -3.44
C VAL A 40 -13.11 3.57 -4.39
N TYR A 41 -12.88 4.04 -5.63
CA TYR A 41 -13.95 4.20 -6.62
C TYR A 41 -14.66 2.88 -6.92
N LEU A 42 -13.90 1.81 -7.20
CA LEU A 42 -14.45 0.50 -7.52
C LEU A 42 -15.14 -0.14 -6.30
N ALA A 43 -14.58 0.02 -5.10
CA ALA A 43 -15.19 -0.48 -3.87
C ALA A 43 -16.57 0.16 -3.64
N LEU A 44 -16.67 1.49 -3.79
CA LEU A 44 -17.93 2.21 -3.57
C LEU A 44 -18.95 1.99 -4.71
N LYS A 45 -18.49 1.87 -5.96
CA LYS A 45 -19.38 1.76 -7.12
C LYS A 45 -19.82 0.33 -7.43
N ALA A 46 -18.89 -0.62 -7.35
CA ALA A 46 -19.09 -2.00 -7.79
C ALA A 46 -19.05 -3.02 -6.64
N GLY A 47 -18.72 -2.59 -5.40
CA GLY A 47 -18.61 -3.48 -4.25
C GLY A 47 -17.43 -4.46 -4.32
N LEU A 48 -16.52 -4.28 -5.27
CA LEU A 48 -15.37 -5.15 -5.52
C LEU A 48 -14.09 -4.31 -5.49
N THR A 49 -13.03 -4.87 -4.92
CA THR A 49 -11.68 -4.28 -4.97
C THR A 49 -10.82 -5.01 -6.00
N VAL A 50 -9.86 -4.29 -6.57
CA VAL A 50 -8.86 -4.86 -7.47
C VAL A 50 -7.54 -4.92 -6.73
N SER A 51 -6.84 -6.04 -6.83
CA SER A 51 -5.49 -6.15 -6.27
C SER A 51 -4.56 -5.24 -7.06
N ALA A 52 -4.20 -4.10 -6.48
CA ALA A 52 -3.32 -3.11 -7.10
C ALA A 52 -1.85 -3.56 -7.06
N SER A 53 -1.49 -4.40 -6.10
CA SER A 53 -0.11 -4.92 -5.95
C SER A 53 0.40 -5.64 -7.20
N ILE A 54 -0.47 -6.41 -7.89
CA ILE A 54 -0.10 -7.16 -9.11
C ILE A 54 0.28 -6.22 -10.26
N PRO A 55 -0.59 -5.29 -10.72
CA PRO A 55 -0.23 -4.38 -11.79
C PRO A 55 0.93 -3.46 -11.41
N ILE A 56 0.99 -2.99 -10.15
CA ILE A 56 2.11 -2.16 -9.68
C ILE A 56 3.44 -2.92 -9.81
N ALA A 57 3.49 -4.19 -9.40
CA ALA A 57 4.69 -5.01 -9.52
C ALA A 57 5.09 -5.22 -10.98
N VAL A 58 4.13 -5.53 -11.85
CA VAL A 58 4.38 -5.70 -13.29
C VAL A 58 4.93 -4.40 -13.89
N ILE A 59 4.30 -3.26 -13.61
CA ILE A 59 4.73 -1.95 -14.08
C ILE A 59 6.14 -1.63 -13.55
N ALA A 60 6.38 -1.78 -12.25
CA ALA A 60 7.67 -1.50 -11.61
C ALA A 60 8.80 -2.36 -12.20
N ILE A 61 8.57 -3.66 -12.39
CA ILE A 61 9.59 -4.57 -12.95
C ILE A 61 9.83 -4.27 -14.44
N THR A 62 8.76 -4.06 -15.21
CA THR A 62 8.85 -3.91 -16.68
C THR A 62 9.40 -2.54 -17.09
N LEU A 63 8.89 -1.45 -16.50
CA LEU A 63 9.36 -0.09 -16.76
C LEU A 63 10.63 0.24 -15.99
N GLY A 64 10.79 -0.29 -14.78
CA GLY A 64 11.97 -0.08 -13.95
C GLY A 64 13.25 -0.58 -14.63
N ARG A 65 13.19 -1.76 -15.27
CA ARG A 65 14.33 -2.32 -16.01
C ARG A 65 14.67 -1.54 -17.28
N LYS A 66 13.66 -0.98 -17.97
CA LYS A 66 13.84 -0.32 -19.28
C LYS A 66 14.17 1.18 -19.18
N PHE A 67 13.56 1.91 -18.24
CA PHE A 67 13.65 3.37 -18.17
C PHE A 67 14.40 3.88 -16.93
N PHE A 68 14.26 3.22 -15.78
CA PHE A 68 14.76 3.76 -14.51
C PHE A 68 16.02 3.06 -13.98
N LYS A 69 16.43 1.94 -14.59
CA LYS A 69 17.51 1.04 -14.14
C LYS A 69 17.38 0.68 -12.67
N THR A 70 16.15 0.42 -12.21
CA THR A 70 15.88 0.07 -10.81
C THR A 70 16.39 -1.33 -10.49
N THR A 71 16.84 -1.50 -9.25
CA THR A 71 17.19 -2.81 -8.70
C THR A 71 15.94 -3.61 -8.33
N ILE A 72 16.10 -4.91 -8.07
CA ILE A 72 15.01 -5.76 -7.58
C ILE A 72 14.52 -5.28 -6.20
N LEU A 73 15.42 -4.75 -5.37
CA LEU A 73 15.09 -4.22 -4.05
C LEU A 73 14.33 -2.89 -4.15
N GLU A 74 14.71 -2.01 -5.08
CA GLU A 74 13.93 -0.79 -5.37
C GLU A 74 12.53 -1.12 -5.88
N ASN A 75 12.38 -2.13 -6.74
CA ASN A 75 11.07 -2.56 -7.23
C ASN A 75 10.20 -3.14 -6.11
N ASN A 76 10.79 -3.83 -5.14
CA ASN A 76 10.08 -4.29 -3.95
C ASN A 76 9.55 -3.10 -3.13
N ILE A 77 10.37 -2.07 -2.91
CA ILE A 77 9.94 -0.83 -2.22
C ILE A 77 8.81 -0.12 -3.00
N ILE A 78 8.91 -0.01 -4.32
CA ILE A 78 7.85 0.57 -5.17
C ILE A 78 6.54 -0.19 -4.98
N GLN A 79 6.59 -1.52 -5.05
CA GLN A 79 5.41 -2.38 -4.87
C GLN A 79 4.81 -2.22 -3.48
N THR A 80 5.60 -2.34 -2.42
CA THR A 80 5.11 -2.25 -1.04
C THR A 80 4.51 -0.88 -0.73
N THR A 81 5.18 0.18 -1.18
CA THR A 81 4.69 1.56 -1.01
C THR A 81 3.38 1.77 -1.78
N GLY A 82 3.33 1.27 -3.03
CA GLY A 82 2.13 1.37 -3.86
C GLY A 82 0.95 0.58 -3.29
N SER A 83 1.18 -0.64 -2.81
CA SER A 83 0.13 -1.47 -2.22
C SER A 83 -0.33 -0.99 -0.85
N ALA A 84 0.49 -0.23 -0.11
CA ALA A 84 0.06 0.37 1.16
C ALA A 84 -1.13 1.33 0.96
N GLY A 85 -1.19 2.02 -0.20
CA GLY A 85 -2.34 2.86 -0.58
C GLY A 85 -3.64 2.05 -0.72
N GLU A 86 -3.56 0.81 -1.21
CA GLU A 86 -4.71 -0.11 -1.30
C GLU A 86 -5.28 -0.44 0.09
N SER A 87 -4.40 -0.71 1.07
CA SER A 87 -4.83 -1.03 2.44
C SER A 87 -5.58 0.13 3.10
N ILE A 88 -5.08 1.36 2.93
CA ILE A 88 -5.74 2.57 3.45
C ILE A 88 -7.07 2.80 2.72
N ALA A 89 -7.05 2.71 1.38
CA ALA A 89 -8.24 2.87 0.53
C ALA A 89 -9.36 1.91 0.93
N ALA A 90 -9.04 0.62 1.12
CA ALA A 90 -10.00 -0.39 1.54
C ALA A 90 -10.57 -0.10 2.93
N GLY A 91 -9.71 0.26 3.89
CA GLY A 91 -10.15 0.63 5.24
C GLY A 91 -11.14 1.79 5.22
N VAL A 92 -10.84 2.85 4.49
CA VAL A 92 -11.69 4.05 4.36
C VAL A 92 -12.98 3.74 3.60
N ALA A 93 -12.90 3.03 2.47
CA ALA A 93 -14.03 2.74 1.61
C ALA A 93 -15.06 1.80 2.25
N PHE A 94 -14.65 0.92 3.16
CA PHE A 94 -15.59 0.02 3.86
C PHE A 94 -16.12 0.61 5.17
N THR A 95 -15.32 1.40 5.89
CA THR A 95 -15.73 1.92 7.21
C THR A 95 -16.60 3.17 7.10
N LEU A 96 -16.24 4.14 6.24
CA LEU A 96 -16.94 5.42 6.19
C LEU A 96 -18.38 5.33 5.70
N PRO A 97 -18.71 4.57 4.63
CA PRO A 97 -20.11 4.40 4.25
C PRO A 97 -20.92 3.75 5.36
N GLY A 98 -20.36 2.76 6.07
CA GLY A 98 -21.00 2.13 7.23
C GLY A 98 -21.33 3.15 8.33
N PHE A 99 -20.39 4.04 8.67
CA PHE A 99 -20.64 5.10 9.63
C PHE A 99 -21.66 6.14 9.13
N LEU A 100 -21.65 6.46 7.83
CA LEU A 100 -22.64 7.35 7.20
C LEU A 100 -24.06 6.77 7.27
N PHE A 101 -24.23 5.46 7.07
CA PHE A 101 -25.54 4.82 7.19
C PHE A 101 -26.06 4.76 8.63
N LEU A 102 -25.16 4.69 9.62
CA LEU A 102 -25.51 4.66 11.05
C LEU A 102 -25.71 6.04 11.66
N SER A 103 -25.32 7.12 10.97
CA SER A 103 -25.42 8.48 11.51
C SER A 103 -26.80 9.09 11.28
N SER A 104 -27.27 9.85 12.27
CA SER A 104 -28.47 10.67 12.13
C SER A 104 -28.28 11.78 11.09
N PRO A 105 -29.35 12.34 10.50
CA PRO A 105 -29.26 13.40 9.49
C PRO A 105 -28.42 14.62 9.93
N ASP A 106 -28.48 14.97 11.22
CA ASP A 106 -27.68 16.06 11.80
C ASP A 106 -26.18 15.72 11.93
N SER A 107 -25.84 14.43 11.95
CA SER A 107 -24.47 13.93 12.06
C SER A 107 -23.79 13.75 10.71
N ALA A 108 -24.54 13.83 9.60
CA ALA A 108 -23.98 13.70 8.25
C ALA A 108 -23.00 14.84 7.92
N SER A 109 -23.16 16.02 8.52
CA SER A 109 -22.24 17.16 8.35
C SER A 109 -20.83 16.92 8.92
N TYR A 110 -20.65 15.91 9.78
CA TYR A 110 -19.32 15.54 10.30
C TYR A 110 -18.45 14.84 9.26
N PHE A 111 -19.03 14.23 8.22
CA PHE A 111 -18.29 13.54 7.16
C PHE A 111 -17.83 14.50 6.06
N ASN A 112 -17.16 15.60 6.45
CA ASN A 112 -16.50 16.47 5.48
C ASN A 112 -15.18 15.85 4.98
N TYR A 113 -14.69 16.34 3.84
CA TYR A 113 -13.44 15.84 3.24
C TYR A 113 -12.22 15.94 4.16
N LEU A 114 -12.13 16.99 5.00
CA LEU A 114 -11.02 17.17 5.94
C LEU A 114 -11.03 16.12 7.06
N THR A 115 -12.20 15.80 7.58
CA THR A 115 -12.39 14.79 8.64
C THR A 115 -12.05 13.43 8.09
N ILE A 116 -12.52 13.11 6.89
CA ILE A 116 -12.17 11.87 6.17
C ILE A 116 -10.66 11.78 5.96
N LEU A 117 -10.01 12.87 5.54
CA LEU A 117 -8.55 12.92 5.35
C LEU A 117 -7.80 12.66 6.67
N ILE A 118 -8.20 13.34 7.75
CA ILE A 118 -7.57 13.16 9.07
C ILE A 118 -7.77 11.73 9.57
N LEU A 119 -8.97 11.17 9.44
CA LEU A 119 -9.27 9.79 9.81
C LEU A 119 -8.43 8.80 9.00
N ALA A 120 -8.27 9.02 7.69
CA ALA A 120 -7.44 8.18 6.84
C ALA A 120 -5.96 8.24 7.24
N ILE A 121 -5.44 9.43 7.56
CA ILE A 121 -4.05 9.62 8.02
C ILE A 121 -3.83 8.93 9.36
N VAL A 122 -4.68 9.21 10.35
CA VAL A 122 -4.55 8.62 11.70
C VAL A 122 -4.75 7.11 11.65
N GLY A 123 -5.74 6.62 10.91
CA GLY A 123 -6.00 5.20 10.71
C GLY A 123 -4.83 4.50 10.02
N GLY A 124 -4.24 5.11 8.98
CA GLY A 124 -3.03 4.63 8.33
C GLY A 124 -1.84 4.56 9.28
N MET A 125 -1.58 5.62 10.04
CA MET A 125 -0.52 5.66 11.05
C MET A 125 -0.71 4.57 12.11
N LEU A 126 -1.91 4.46 12.69
CA LEU A 126 -2.22 3.43 13.67
C LEU A 126 -2.04 2.02 13.09
N GLY A 127 -2.51 1.76 11.87
CA GLY A 127 -2.33 0.48 11.20
C GLY A 127 -0.85 0.11 11.03
N THR A 128 -0.01 1.06 10.61
CA THR A 128 1.44 0.84 10.49
C THR A 128 2.11 0.58 11.85
N LEU A 129 1.71 1.29 12.90
CA LEU A 129 2.25 1.10 14.25
C LEU A 129 1.84 -0.26 14.83
N LEU A 130 0.59 -0.69 14.62
CA LEU A 130 0.08 -1.98 15.10
C LEU A 130 0.72 -3.18 14.40
N MET A 131 1.30 -3.02 13.20
CA MET A 131 2.09 -4.10 12.58
C MET A 131 3.37 -4.45 13.37
N VAL A 132 3.94 -3.50 14.12
CA VAL A 132 5.19 -3.71 14.87
C VAL A 132 5.06 -4.78 15.97
N PRO A 133 4.08 -4.72 16.89
CA PRO A 133 3.89 -5.76 17.90
C PRO A 133 3.46 -7.10 17.29
N LEU A 134 2.59 -7.09 16.27
CA LEU A 134 2.16 -8.31 15.55
C LEU A 134 3.32 -9.09 14.93
N ARG A 135 4.41 -8.41 14.53
CA ARG A 135 5.61 -9.06 13.98
C ARG A 135 6.49 -9.75 15.04
N LYS A 136 6.30 -9.42 16.33
CA LYS A 136 7.11 -9.96 17.43
C LYS A 136 6.42 -11.10 18.19
N ALA A 137 5.12 -11.29 17.97
CA ALA A 137 4.31 -12.34 18.59
C ALA A 137 4.43 -13.68 17.85
#